data_AF-W4HE80-F1
#
_entry.id   AF-W4HE80-F1
#
_cell.length_a   1.000
_cell.length_b   1.000
_cell.length_c   1.000
_cell.angle_alpha   90.00
_cell.angle_beta   90.00
_cell.angle_gamma   90.00
#
_symmetry.space_group_name_H-M   'P 1'
#
loop_
_entity.id
_entity.type
_entity.pdbx_description
1 polymer ?
#
loop_
_entity_poly.entity_id
_entity_poly.type
_entity_poly.pdbx_seq_one_letter_code
_entity_poly.pdbx_strand_id
1 'polypeptide(L)'
;MSALPRIDSGVTVDDRSTIADWREMLAAELEVLSPAQRRTAMAQAVEDTGGIWMPTGADTWGPHYAEITVGGVMAQGEDLDACIASWIKHVVRISRADQEAA
;
A
#
# COMPACT_ATOMS: atom_id res chain seq x y z
N MET A 1 -15.62 13.48 8.10
CA MET A 1 -15.09 12.10 8.12
C MET A 1 -15.69 11.37 6.93
N SER A 2 -15.04 11.48 5.76
CA SER A 2 -15.48 10.78 4.57
C SER A 2 -14.90 9.37 4.62
N ALA A 3 -15.79 8.39 4.64
CA ALA A 3 -15.50 6.99 4.42
C ALA A 3 -15.03 6.76 2.98
N LEU A 4 -14.46 5.58 2.74
CA LEU A 4 -14.11 4.97 1.45
C LEU A 4 -14.95 5.50 0.26
N PRO A 5 -14.36 5.65 -0.94
CA PRO A 5 -15.06 6.20 -2.10
C PRO A 5 -16.38 5.47 -2.33
N ARG A 6 -17.49 6.22 -2.27
CA ARG A 6 -18.81 5.72 -2.67
C ARG A 6 -18.78 5.45 -4.17
N ILE A 7 -18.81 4.18 -4.53
CA ILE A 7 -19.08 3.73 -5.90
C ILE A 7 -20.59 3.84 -6.13
N ASP A 8 -21.03 4.98 -6.65
CA ASP A 8 -22.41 5.19 -7.09
C ASP A 8 -22.54 4.77 -8.57
N SER A 9 -22.69 3.47 -8.82
CA SER A 9 -22.99 2.95 -10.17
C SER A 9 -23.45 1.49 -10.20
N GLY A 10 -24.17 0.99 -9.19
CA GLY A 10 -24.85 -0.32 -9.30
C GLY A 10 -23.95 -1.52 -9.65
N VAL A 11 -22.63 -1.41 -9.43
CA VAL A 11 -21.67 -2.50 -9.64
C VAL A 11 -21.71 -3.38 -8.40
N THR A 12 -22.17 -4.61 -8.55
CA THR A 12 -21.99 -5.64 -7.53
C THR A 12 -20.50 -5.89 -7.37
N VAL A 13 -19.95 -5.52 -6.22
CA VAL A 13 -18.55 -5.67 -5.84
C VAL A 13 -18.16 -7.15 -5.88
N ASP A 14 -17.46 -7.56 -6.94
CA ASP A 14 -16.58 -8.73 -6.85
C ASP A 14 -15.31 -8.26 -6.13
N ASP A 15 -15.33 -8.40 -4.80
CA ASP A 15 -14.50 -7.69 -3.83
C ASP A 15 -12.99 -7.83 -4.05
N ARG A 16 -12.54 -8.93 -4.67
CA ARG A 16 -11.11 -9.23 -4.83
C ARG A 16 -10.45 -8.56 -6.04
N SER A 17 -11.15 -8.40 -7.16
CA SER A 17 -10.59 -7.72 -8.34
C SER A 17 -10.40 -6.23 -8.07
N THR A 18 -11.36 -5.61 -7.39
CA THR A 18 -11.31 -4.17 -7.07
C THR A 18 -10.11 -3.77 -6.19
N ILE A 19 -9.75 -4.61 -5.21
CA ILE A 19 -8.61 -4.33 -4.34
C ILE A 19 -7.27 -4.62 -5.01
N ALA A 20 -7.21 -5.57 -5.94
CA ALA A 20 -6.01 -5.85 -6.74
C ALA A 20 -5.74 -4.69 -7.71
N ASP A 21 -6.77 -4.28 -8.47
CA ASP A 21 -6.71 -3.14 -9.38
C ASP A 21 -6.30 -1.85 -8.65
N TRP A 22 -6.89 -1.59 -7.48
CA TRP A 22 -6.54 -0.43 -6.66
C TRP A 22 -5.08 -0.45 -6.20
N ARG A 23 -4.57 -1.61 -5.77
CA ARG A 23 -3.17 -1.77 -5.35
C ARG A 23 -2.23 -1.47 -6.51
N GLU A 24 -2.53 -1.99 -7.70
CA GLU A 24 -1.74 -1.76 -8.91
C GLU A 24 -1.73 -0.29 -9.33
N MET A 25 -2.89 0.37 -9.30
CA MET A 25 -2.98 1.80 -9.57
C MET A 25 -2.15 2.62 -8.60
N LEU A 26 -2.28 2.37 -7.28
CA LEU A 26 -1.49 3.06 -6.27
C LEU A 26 0.01 2.80 -6.46
N ALA A 27 0.41 1.56 -6.75
CA ALA A 27 1.81 1.23 -7.00
C ALA A 27 2.38 2.02 -8.19
N ALA A 28 1.64 2.09 -9.31
CA ALA A 28 2.04 2.85 -10.49
C ALA A 28 2.14 4.36 -10.22
N GLU A 29 1.18 4.93 -9.46
CA GLU A 29 1.22 6.34 -9.06
C GLU A 29 2.45 6.63 -8.18
N LEU A 30 2.75 5.77 -7.21
CA LEU A 30 3.88 5.96 -6.30
C LEU A 30 5.24 5.91 -7.02
N GLU A 31 5.39 5.08 -8.06
CA GLU A 31 6.66 4.93 -8.80
C GLU A 31 7.11 6.23 -9.47
N VAL A 32 6.17 7.06 -9.96
CA VAL A 32 6.48 8.30 -10.68
C VAL A 32 6.67 9.51 -9.77
N LEU A 33 6.32 9.40 -8.49
CA LEU A 33 6.45 10.48 -7.51
C LEU A 33 7.87 10.61 -6.96
N SER A 34 8.24 11.84 -6.59
CA SER A 34 9.44 12.07 -5.77
C SER A 34 9.31 11.40 -4.40
N PRO A 35 10.41 11.07 -3.69
CA PRO A 35 10.35 10.40 -2.39
C PRO A 35 9.42 11.10 -1.37
N ALA A 36 9.46 12.43 -1.27
CA ALA A 36 8.60 13.18 -0.34
C ALA A 36 7.11 13.08 -0.70
N GLN A 37 6.77 13.20 -1.98
CA GLN A 37 5.39 13.06 -2.46
C GLN A 37 4.91 11.61 -2.27
N ARG A 38 5.77 10.64 -2.53
CA ARG A 38 5.49 9.21 -2.35
C ARG A 38 5.15 8.87 -0.90
N ARG A 39 5.93 9.39 0.07
CA ARG A 39 5.62 9.23 1.50
C ARG A 39 4.27 9.81 1.87
N THR A 40 3.95 11.00 1.36
CA THR A 40 2.67 11.67 1.63
C THR A 40 1.49 10.88 1.07
N ALA A 41 1.58 10.44 -0.18
CA ALA A 41 0.54 9.64 -0.84
C ALA A 41 0.35 8.28 -0.15
N MET A 42 1.44 7.60 0.23
CA MET A 42 1.32 6.34 0.97
C MET A 42 0.71 6.54 2.36
N ALA A 43 1.11 7.58 3.10
CA ALA A 43 0.52 7.88 4.41
C ALA A 43 -1.00 8.11 4.29
N GLN A 44 -1.44 8.85 3.25
CA GLN A 44 -2.86 9.02 2.97
C GLN A 44 -3.55 7.68 2.66
N ALA A 45 -2.95 6.83 1.83
CA ALA A 45 -3.51 5.51 1.53
C ALA A 45 -3.60 4.60 2.76
N VAL A 46 -2.62 4.68 3.67
CA VAL A 46 -2.68 4.00 4.97
C VAL A 46 -3.89 4.49 5.78
N GLU A 47 -4.07 5.80 5.91
CA GLU A 47 -5.19 6.38 6.65
C GLU A 47 -6.54 5.99 6.05
N ASP A 48 -6.67 6.07 4.72
CA ASP A 48 -7.90 5.78 3.99
C ASP A 48 -8.31 4.31 4.09
N THR A 49 -7.33 3.41 4.25
CA THR A 49 -7.57 1.95 4.34
C THR A 49 -7.54 1.41 5.77
N GLY A 50 -7.25 2.26 6.77
CA GLY A 50 -7.07 1.82 8.16
C GLY A 50 -5.83 0.92 8.35
N GLY A 51 -4.82 1.12 7.51
CA GLY A 51 -3.58 0.35 7.52
C GLY A 51 -2.63 0.71 8.67
N ILE A 52 -1.38 0.24 8.56
CA ILE A 52 -0.31 0.53 9.51
C ILE A 52 0.75 1.38 8.84
N TRP A 53 1.17 2.45 9.52
CA TRP A 53 2.34 3.26 9.19
C TRP A 53 3.26 3.31 10.40
N MET A 54 4.37 2.58 10.33
CA MET A 54 5.36 2.51 11.39
C MET A 54 6.72 2.95 10.85
N PRO A 55 7.20 4.16 11.16
CA PRO A 55 8.55 4.56 10.81
C PRO A 55 9.58 3.74 11.59
N THR A 56 10.83 3.70 11.11
CA THR A 56 11.92 3.13 11.92
C THR A 56 12.09 3.88 13.23
N GLY A 57 12.48 3.15 14.26
CA GLY A 57 12.71 3.71 15.56
C GLY A 57 13.50 2.78 16.46
N ALA A 58 13.95 3.32 17.57
CA ALA A 58 14.40 2.56 18.73
C ALA A 58 13.49 2.97 19.88
N ASP A 59 12.45 2.19 20.11
CA ASP A 59 11.52 2.41 21.21
C ASP A 59 11.85 1.48 22.39
N THR A 60 10.92 1.34 23.33
CA THR A 60 11.12 0.51 24.53
C THR A 60 11.31 -0.98 24.21
N TRP A 61 10.99 -1.43 22.99
CA TRP A 61 11.10 -2.82 22.54
C TRP A 61 12.38 -3.07 21.73
N GLY A 62 13.19 -2.04 21.48
CA GLY A 62 14.44 -2.11 20.75
C GLY A 62 14.35 -1.52 19.34
N PRO A 63 15.43 -1.63 18.56
CA PRO A 63 15.46 -1.15 17.18
C PRO A 63 14.50 -1.96 16.32
N HIS A 64 13.66 -1.28 15.55
CA HIS A 64 12.74 -1.91 14.58
C HIS A 64 12.87 -1.27 13.20
N TYR A 65 12.57 -2.10 12.19
CA TYR A 65 12.45 -1.67 10.80
C TYR A 65 11.18 -0.86 10.59
N ALA A 66 11.14 -0.08 9.51
CA ALA A 66 9.90 0.55 9.09
C ALA A 66 8.94 -0.55 8.60
N GLU A 67 7.66 -0.39 8.89
CA GLU A 67 6.60 -1.32 8.48
C GLU A 67 5.41 -0.54 7.93
N ILE A 68 4.88 -1.01 6.80
CA ILE A 68 3.68 -0.46 6.16
C ILE A 68 2.75 -1.62 5.82
N THR A 69 1.50 -1.52 6.24
CA THR A 69 0.42 -2.42 5.81
C THR A 69 -0.68 -1.61 5.13
N VAL A 70 -0.94 -1.88 3.85
CA VAL A 70 -1.92 -1.16 3.03
C VAL A 70 -2.57 -2.12 2.05
N GLY A 71 -3.90 -2.06 1.93
CA GLY A 71 -4.66 -2.92 1.00
C GLY A 71 -4.47 -4.42 1.20
N GLY A 72 -4.22 -4.85 2.44
CA GLY A 72 -3.92 -6.25 2.77
C GLY A 72 -2.50 -6.72 2.39
N VAL A 73 -1.62 -5.81 1.98
CA VAL A 73 -0.20 -6.11 1.69
C VAL A 73 0.67 -5.44 2.75
N MET A 74 1.51 -6.24 3.39
CA MET A 74 2.52 -5.80 4.34
C MET A 74 3.90 -5.73 3.67
N ALA A 75 4.69 -4.74 4.06
CA ALA A 75 6.08 -4.61 3.70
C ALA A 75 6.90 -4.03 4.85
N GLN A 76 8.20 -4.34 4.86
CA GLN A 76 9.19 -3.79 5.78
C GLN A 76 10.40 -3.24 5.03
N GLY A 77 11.12 -2.31 5.67
CA GLY A 77 12.34 -1.71 5.12
C GLY A 77 13.23 -1.03 6.17
N GLU A 78 14.48 -0.74 5.80
CA GLU A 78 15.44 -0.03 6.66
C GLU A 78 15.04 1.43 6.96
N ASP A 79 14.16 1.99 6.15
CA ASP A 79 13.45 3.23 6.36
C ASP A 79 12.10 3.20 5.62
N LEU A 80 11.33 4.28 5.71
CA LEU A 80 10.05 4.40 5.04
C LEU A 80 10.16 4.34 3.50
N ASP A 81 11.24 4.84 2.89
CA ASP A 81 11.36 4.82 1.42
C ASP A 81 11.63 3.40 0.93
N ALA A 82 12.52 2.68 1.60
CA ALA A 82 12.78 1.26 1.36
C ALA A 82 11.53 0.42 1.59
N CYS A 83 10.75 0.73 2.64
CA CYS A 83 9.50 0.06 2.97
C CYS A 83 8.45 0.27 1.87
N ILE A 84 8.25 1.50 1.39
CA ILE A 84 7.32 1.79 0.29
C ILE A 84 7.77 1.09 -1.00
N ALA A 85 9.07 1.13 -1.32
CA ALA A 85 9.60 0.43 -2.49
C ALA A 85 9.40 -1.09 -2.39
N SER A 86 9.50 -1.66 -1.18
CA SER A 86 9.21 -3.07 -0.91
C SER A 86 7.73 -3.39 -1.12
N TRP A 87 6.83 -2.53 -0.64
CA TRP A 87 5.39 -2.65 -0.86
C TRP A 87 5.01 -2.65 -2.35
N ILE A 88 5.54 -1.71 -3.13
CA ILE A 88 5.35 -1.65 -4.59
C ILE A 88 5.79 -2.96 -5.25
N LYS A 89 6.97 -3.47 -4.89
CA LYS A 89 7.48 -4.76 -5.40
C LYS A 89 6.57 -5.93 -5.04
N HIS A 90 6.02 -5.96 -3.83
CA HIS A 90 5.08 -7.00 -3.42
C HIS A 90 3.81 -6.98 -4.26
N VAL A 91 3.21 -5.80 -4.48
CA VAL A 91 2.04 -5.64 -5.35
C VAL A 91 2.31 -6.15 -6.76
N VAL A 92 3.42 -5.73 -7.38
CA VAL A 92 3.76 -6.18 -8.74
C VAL A 92 3.99 -7.69 -8.81
N ARG A 93 4.59 -8.30 -7.77
CA ARG A 93 4.76 -9.76 -7.71
C ARG A 93 3.43 -10.50 -7.58
N ILE A 94 2.51 -9.98 -6.76
CA ILE A 94 1.17 -10.54 -6.60
C ILE A 94 0.41 -10.47 -7.92
N SER A 95 0.37 -9.30 -8.56
CA SER A 95 -0.27 -9.09 -9.86
C SER A 95 0.22 -10.07 -10.93
N ARG A 96 1.54 -10.25 -11.04
CA ARG A 96 2.13 -11.21 -11.99
C ARG A 96 1.75 -12.65 -11.67
N ALA A 97 1.77 -13.03 -10.40
CA ALA A 97 1.37 -14.38 -9.98
C ALA A 97 -0.11 -14.66 -10.31
N ASP A 98 -0.98 -13.66 -10.13
CA ASP A 98 -2.40 -13.77 -10.47
C ASP A 98 -2.61 -13.92 -12.00
N GLN A 99 -1.82 -13.22 -12.82
CA GLN A 99 -1.85 -13.36 -14.29
C GLN A 99 -1.34 -14.72 -14.78
N GLU A 100 -0.33 -15.30 -14.12
CA GLU A 100 0.22 -16.62 -14.46
C GLU A 100 -0.73 -17.76 -14.05
N ALA A 101 -1.61 -17.54 -13.07
CA ALA A 101 -2.55 -18.52 -12.55
C ALA A 101 -3.91 -18.56 -13.29
N ALA A 102 -4.18 -17.58 -14.16
CA ALA A 102 -5.42 -17.46 -14.94
C ALA A 102 -5.38 -18.25 -16.25
#